data_AF-A0A176FHZ4-F1
#
_entry.id   AF-A0A176FHZ4-F1
#
_cell.length_a   1.000
_cell.length_b   1.000
_cell.length_c   1.000
_cell.angle_alpha   90.00
_cell.angle_beta   90.00
_cell.angle_gamma   90.00
#
_symmetry.space_group_name_H-M   'P 1'
#
loop_
_entity.id
_entity.type
_entity.pdbx_description
1 polymer ?
#
loop_
_entity_poly.entity_id
_entity_poly.type
_entity_poly.pdbx_seq_one_letter_code
_entity_poly.pdbx_strand_id
1 'polypeptide(L)'
;MVFTQGPLTTGEFRYNIVDGDGPEMRLNADGDVTTVGTLVTGGPSCSSGCDAVFSEDYDLLSIEEHADQMFSLGHLPAVGPTVPGTPVNISEQYGRMLNELEHAHIYIAGLPSPRETP
;
A
#
# COMPACT_ATOMS: atom_id res chain seq x y z
N MET A 1 -33.72 -2.99 -3.51
CA MET A 1 -33.53 -2.03 -4.63
C MET A 1 -32.40 -2.57 -5.49
N VAL A 2 -32.64 -2.82 -6.77
CA VAL A 2 -31.60 -3.21 -7.72
C VAL A 2 -31.27 -1.94 -8.53
N PHE A 3 -30.11 -1.34 -8.28
CA PHE A 3 -29.66 -0.11 -8.96
C PHE A 3 -29.00 -0.45 -10.30
N THR A 4 -29.66 -1.20 -11.17
CA THR A 4 -29.06 -1.69 -12.43
C THR A 4 -28.78 -0.59 -13.47
N GLN A 5 -29.16 0.66 -13.20
CA GLN A 5 -28.94 1.80 -14.11
C GLN A 5 -28.41 3.06 -13.38
N GLY A 6 -28.26 3.03 -12.05
CA GLY A 6 -28.16 4.22 -11.22
C GLY A 6 -29.43 5.10 -11.26
N PRO A 7 -29.63 6.02 -10.31
CA PRO A 7 -30.80 6.91 -10.31
C PRO A 7 -30.86 7.86 -11.53
N LEU A 8 -29.75 8.02 -12.26
CA LEU A 8 -29.63 8.92 -13.41
C LEU A 8 -29.58 8.18 -14.77
N THR A 9 -29.80 6.87 -14.80
CA THR A 9 -29.67 6.04 -16.03
C THR A 9 -28.28 6.08 -16.69
N THR A 10 -27.25 6.45 -15.91
CA THR A 10 -25.86 6.56 -16.38
C THR A 10 -25.07 5.27 -16.20
N GLY A 11 -25.65 4.23 -15.59
CA GLY A 11 -24.90 3.02 -15.22
C GLY A 11 -23.92 3.24 -14.06
N GLU A 12 -24.09 4.32 -13.28
CA GLU A 12 -23.20 4.66 -12.17
C GLU A 12 -23.97 4.91 -10.88
N PHE A 13 -23.37 4.51 -9.77
CA PHE A 13 -23.75 4.98 -8.45
C PHE A 13 -22.87 6.17 -8.07
N ARG A 14 -23.47 7.27 -7.61
CA ARG A 14 -22.78 8.54 -7.37
C ARG A 14 -23.14 9.13 -6.01
N TYR A 15 -22.13 9.65 -5.31
CA TYR A 15 -22.32 10.59 -4.21
C TYR A 15 -21.99 11.99 -4.72
N ASN A 16 -22.86 12.95 -4.38
CA ASN A 16 -22.79 14.33 -4.81
C ASN A 16 -23.26 15.22 -3.66
N ILE A 17 -22.36 16.02 -3.09
CA ILE A 17 -22.70 17.10 -2.17
C ILE A 17 -23.12 18.29 -3.02
N VAL A 18 -24.26 18.90 -2.70
CA VAL A 18 -24.81 19.98 -3.53
C VAL A 18 -24.06 21.29 -3.25
N ASP A 19 -22.86 21.41 -3.80
CA ASP A 19 -21.98 22.58 -3.72
C ASP A 19 -21.66 23.21 -5.10
N GLY A 20 -21.97 22.50 -6.19
CA GLY A 20 -21.98 23.03 -7.55
C GLY A 20 -20.86 22.52 -8.46
N ASP A 21 -20.01 21.60 -8.02
CA ASP A 21 -18.89 21.08 -8.83
C ASP A 21 -19.10 19.65 -9.39
N GLY A 22 -20.11 18.93 -8.88
CA GLY A 22 -20.51 17.61 -9.38
C GLY A 22 -20.25 16.50 -8.36
N PRO A 23 -20.27 15.22 -8.77
CA PRO A 23 -20.15 14.12 -7.81
C PRO A 23 -18.72 13.97 -7.27
N GLU A 24 -18.57 13.88 -5.95
CA GLU A 24 -17.26 13.66 -5.30
C GLU A 24 -16.81 12.20 -5.39
N MET A 25 -17.75 11.25 -5.50
CA MET A 25 -17.45 9.81 -5.62
C MET A 25 -18.36 9.11 -6.62
N ARG A 26 -17.79 8.24 -7.46
CA ARG A 26 -18.50 7.47 -8.50
C ARG A 26 -18.08 6.00 -8.49
N LEU A 27 -19.04 5.09 -8.58
CA LEU A 27 -18.86 3.66 -8.83
C LEU A 27 -19.52 3.29 -10.17
N ASN A 28 -18.76 2.75 -11.12
CA ASN A 28 -19.24 2.35 -12.43
C ASN A 28 -19.64 0.86 -12.49
N ALA A 29 -20.10 0.40 -13.67
CA ALA A 29 -20.50 -0.98 -13.90
C ALA A 29 -19.34 -1.99 -13.91
N ASP A 30 -18.10 -1.53 -14.08
CA ASP A 30 -16.89 -2.35 -14.07
C ASP A 30 -16.34 -2.57 -12.65
N GLY A 31 -16.89 -1.86 -11.65
CA GLY A 31 -16.47 -1.93 -10.26
C GLY A 31 -15.44 -0.87 -9.86
N ASP A 32 -15.09 0.05 -10.76
CA ASP A 32 -14.15 1.11 -10.48
C ASP A 32 -14.77 2.18 -9.57
N VAL A 33 -14.02 2.58 -8.55
CA VAL A 33 -14.36 3.70 -7.68
C VAL A 33 -13.42 4.87 -7.96
N THR A 34 -13.98 6.04 -8.28
CA THR A 34 -13.23 7.29 -8.39
C THR A 34 -13.67 8.26 -7.30
N THR A 35 -12.72 8.97 -6.70
CA THR A 35 -12.95 10.07 -5.74
C THR A 35 -12.14 11.28 -6.17
N VAL A 36 -12.72 12.49 -6.08
CA VAL A 36 -12.01 13.75 -6.41
C VAL A 36 -11.07 14.18 -5.27
N GLY A 37 -11.40 13.80 -4.03
CA GLY A 37 -10.65 14.13 -2.83
C GLY A 37 -9.57 13.11 -2.46
N THR A 38 -9.15 13.14 -1.20
CA THR A 38 -8.24 12.14 -0.62
C THR A 38 -9.01 10.94 -0.09
N LEU A 39 -8.35 9.78 -0.02
CA LEU A 39 -8.88 8.57 0.60
C LEU A 39 -8.24 8.37 1.97
N VAL A 40 -9.01 8.54 3.03
CA VAL A 40 -8.61 8.17 4.39
C VAL A 40 -9.15 6.77 4.67
N THR A 41 -8.25 5.83 4.94
CA THR A 41 -8.60 4.46 5.34
C THR A 41 -8.26 4.24 6.81
N GLY A 42 -8.64 3.09 7.37
CA GLY A 42 -8.03 2.66 8.62
C GLY A 42 -6.50 2.54 8.46
N GLY A 43 -5.76 2.67 9.56
CA GLY A 43 -4.34 2.37 9.55
C GLY A 43 -4.08 0.86 9.36
N PRO A 44 -2.87 0.45 8.97
CA PRO A 44 -2.47 -0.95 9.06
C PRO A 44 -2.61 -1.45 10.50
N SER A 45 -2.81 -2.75 10.67
CA SER A 45 -2.86 -3.41 11.97
C SER A 45 -1.57 -3.26 12.77
N CYS A 46 -0.45 -2.91 12.11
CA CYS A 46 0.88 -2.87 12.69
C CYS A 46 1.19 -4.18 13.47
N SER A 47 0.72 -5.34 12.99
CA SER A 47 0.82 -6.60 13.76
C SER A 47 2.26 -7.05 14.05
N SER A 48 3.22 -6.59 13.24
CA SER A 48 4.67 -6.78 13.44
C SER A 48 5.37 -5.55 14.05
N GLY A 49 4.60 -4.54 14.48
CA GLY A 49 5.07 -3.24 14.92
C GLY A 49 5.31 -2.28 13.75
N CYS A 50 4.64 -1.12 13.77
CA CYS A 50 4.94 -0.03 12.84
C CYS A 50 6.24 0.64 13.27
N ASP A 51 7.12 0.93 12.31
CA ASP A 51 8.45 1.50 12.55
C ASP A 51 9.35 0.64 13.47
N ALA A 52 8.96 -0.61 13.76
CA ALA A 52 9.67 -1.45 14.74
C ALA A 52 11.09 -1.77 14.29
N VAL A 53 11.36 -1.75 12.98
CA VAL A 53 12.69 -1.97 12.38
C VAL A 53 13.75 -0.97 12.85
N PHE A 54 13.33 0.17 13.40
CA PHE A 54 14.23 1.19 13.95
C PHE A 54 14.48 1.03 15.45
N SER A 55 13.83 0.07 16.11
CA SER A 55 14.04 -0.17 17.55
C SER A 55 15.35 -0.91 17.81
N GLU A 56 15.99 -0.63 18.95
CA GLU A 56 17.26 -1.28 19.34
C GLU A 56 17.13 -2.79 19.51
N ASP A 57 15.93 -3.26 19.90
CA ASP A 57 15.63 -4.68 20.12
C ASP A 57 15.12 -5.39 18.86
N TYR A 58 15.09 -4.71 17.70
CA TYR A 58 14.67 -5.32 16.46
C TYR A 58 15.76 -6.25 15.91
N ASP A 59 15.39 -7.50 15.65
CA ASP A 59 16.27 -8.47 15.01
C ASP A 59 16.36 -8.16 13.50
N LEU A 60 17.17 -7.15 13.18
CA LEU A 60 17.40 -6.71 11.82
C LEU A 60 18.38 -7.66 11.12
N LEU A 61 17.88 -8.36 10.11
CA LEU A 61 18.71 -9.18 9.22
C LEU A 61 19.79 -8.32 8.53
N SER A 62 20.93 -8.94 8.21
CA SER A 62 21.89 -8.30 7.28
C SER A 62 21.27 -8.12 5.89
N ILE A 63 21.86 -7.24 5.07
CA ILE A 63 21.42 -7.01 3.70
C ILE A 63 21.48 -8.31 2.87
N GLU A 64 22.49 -9.15 3.09
CA GLU A 64 22.63 -10.45 2.42
C GLU A 64 21.54 -11.44 2.87
N GLU A 65 21.29 -11.56 4.18
CA GLU A 65 20.25 -12.46 4.70
C GLU A 65 18.85 -12.07 4.24
N HIS A 66 18.55 -10.77 4.25
CA HIS A 66 17.27 -10.26 3.79
C HIS A 66 17.11 -10.45 2.27
N ALA A 67 18.18 -10.28 1.49
CA ALA A 67 18.17 -10.55 0.06
C ALA A 67 17.94 -12.05 -0.23
N ASP A 68 18.66 -12.94 0.45
CA ASP A 68 18.48 -14.39 0.34
C ASP A 68 17.04 -14.80 0.68
N GLN A 69 16.46 -14.22 1.73
CA GLN A 69 15.06 -14.45 2.10
C GLN A 69 14.10 -13.99 0.99
N MET A 70 14.26 -12.77 0.48
CA MET A 70 13.42 -12.24 -0.61
C MET A 70 13.50 -13.13 -1.87
N PHE A 71 14.71 -13.53 -2.28
CA PHE A 71 14.89 -14.38 -3.47
C PHE A 71 14.35 -15.80 -3.25
N SER A 72 14.51 -16.36 -2.05
CA SER A 72 13.92 -17.65 -1.70
C SER A 72 12.39 -17.62 -1.67
N LEU A 73 11.79 -16.50 -1.25
CA LEU A 73 10.34 -16.32 -1.23
C LEU A 73 9.76 -15.95 -2.60
N GLY A 74 10.55 -15.29 -3.46
CA GLY A 74 10.09 -14.73 -4.72
C GLY A 74 9.25 -13.46 -4.56
N HIS A 75 9.28 -12.83 -3.38
CA HIS A 75 8.61 -11.57 -3.07
C HIS A 75 9.26 -10.92 -1.85
N LEU A 76 8.92 -9.66 -1.58
CA LEU A 76 9.36 -8.97 -0.37
C LEU A 76 8.72 -9.61 0.88
N PRO A 77 9.49 -9.95 1.93
CA PRO A 77 9.00 -10.74 3.08
C PRO A 77 7.75 -10.17 3.77
N ALA A 78 7.73 -8.89 4.12
CA ALA A 78 6.62 -8.24 4.81
C ALA A 78 5.42 -7.97 3.90
N VAL A 79 5.66 -7.63 2.62
CA VAL A 79 4.59 -7.39 1.61
C VAL A 79 3.83 -8.68 1.31
N GLY A 80 4.53 -9.80 1.21
CA GLY A 80 3.97 -11.07 0.79
C GLY A 80 3.81 -11.19 -0.74
N PRO A 81 3.29 -12.34 -1.23
CA PRO A 81 3.15 -12.59 -2.65
C PRO A 81 2.02 -11.77 -3.29
N THR A 82 2.24 -11.29 -4.51
CA THR A 82 1.21 -10.65 -5.33
C THR A 82 0.54 -11.67 -6.24
N VAL A 83 -0.61 -12.18 -5.82
CA VAL A 83 -1.36 -13.19 -6.58
C VAL A 83 -2.37 -12.50 -7.52
N PRO A 84 -2.32 -12.74 -8.84
CA PRO A 84 -3.25 -12.14 -9.79
C PRO A 84 -4.72 -12.39 -9.43
N GLY A 85 -5.53 -11.33 -9.40
CA GLY A 85 -6.97 -11.40 -9.12
C GLY A 85 -7.35 -11.58 -7.65
N THR A 86 -6.38 -11.74 -6.75
CA THR A 86 -6.67 -11.86 -5.31
C THR A 86 -6.91 -10.47 -4.71
N PRO A 87 -7.98 -10.28 -3.92
CA PRO A 87 -8.24 -9.00 -3.27
C PRO A 87 -7.16 -8.71 -2.21
N VAL A 88 -6.83 -7.43 -2.06
CA VAL A 88 -5.88 -6.95 -1.05
C VAL A 88 -6.56 -5.94 -0.12
N ASN A 89 -6.16 -5.93 1.13
CA ASN A 89 -6.49 -4.83 2.05
C ASN A 89 -5.44 -3.73 1.87
N ILE A 90 -5.82 -2.60 1.29
CA ILE A 90 -4.89 -1.50 0.97
C ILE A 90 -4.25 -0.90 2.24
N SER A 91 -4.96 -0.84 3.36
CA SER A 91 -4.41 -0.33 4.63
C SER A 91 -3.27 -1.21 5.12
N GLU A 92 -3.47 -2.54 5.13
CA GLU A 92 -2.41 -3.49 5.50
C GLU A 92 -1.27 -3.50 4.48
N GLN A 93 -1.60 -3.47 3.19
CA GLN A 93 -0.61 -3.48 2.13
C GLN A 93 0.31 -2.26 2.20
N TYR A 94 -0.24 -1.09 2.51
CA TYR A 94 0.52 0.14 2.72
C TYR A 94 1.53 -0.01 3.86
N GLY A 95 1.10 -0.50 5.03
CA GLY A 95 2.01 -0.71 6.17
C GLY A 95 3.12 -1.73 5.87
N ARG A 96 2.81 -2.79 5.14
CA ARG A 96 3.81 -3.80 4.73
C ARG A 96 4.82 -3.25 3.72
N MET A 97 4.39 -2.41 2.78
CA MET A 97 5.30 -1.73 1.88
C MET A 97 6.21 -0.75 2.61
N LEU A 98 5.68 -0.01 3.60
CA LEU A 98 6.50 0.86 4.45
C LEU A 98 7.59 0.06 5.18
N ASN A 99 7.24 -1.07 5.78
CA ASN A 99 8.22 -1.91 6.47
C ASN A 99 9.40 -2.34 5.57
N GLU A 100 9.14 -2.74 4.32
CA GLU A 100 10.21 -3.07 3.36
C GLU A 100 11.02 -1.85 2.92
N LEU A 101 10.37 -0.70 2.76
CA LEU A 101 11.06 0.55 2.46
C LEU A 101 11.97 0.98 3.61
N GLU A 102 11.56 0.79 4.86
CA GLU A 102 12.37 1.09 6.03
C GLU A 102 13.62 0.20 6.07
N HIS A 103 13.49 -1.12 5.85
CA HIS A 103 14.63 -2.03 5.68
C HIS A 103 15.57 -1.54 4.57
N ALA A 104 15.03 -1.20 3.39
CA ALA A 104 15.83 -0.71 2.28
C ALA A 104 16.61 0.57 2.62
N HIS A 105 16.01 1.51 3.34
CA HIS A 105 16.68 2.76 3.74
C HIS A 105 17.76 2.52 4.80
N ILE A 106 17.56 1.60 5.75
CA ILE A 106 18.60 1.21 6.71
C ILE A 106 19.80 0.60 5.98
N TYR A 107 19.56 -0.32 5.05
CA TYR A 107 20.65 -0.94 4.28
C TYR A 107 21.40 0.08 3.42
N ILE A 108 20.69 1.00 2.75
CA ILE A 108 21.31 2.08 1.97
C ILE A 108 22.16 2.99 2.85
N ALA A 109 21.68 3.34 4.05
CA ALA A 109 22.43 4.17 5.00
C ALA A 109 23.72 3.50 5.50
N GLY A 110 23.76 2.16 5.52
CA GLY A 110 24.96 1.38 5.84
C GLY A 110 25.98 1.26 4.70
N LEU A 111 25.63 1.63 3.47
CA LEU A 111 26.55 1.56 2.34
C LEU A 111 27.57 2.70 2.36
N PRO A 112 28.81 2.47 1.90
CA PRO A 112 29.79 3.54 1.75
C PRO A 112 29.29 4.62 0.77
N SER A 113 29.64 5.87 1.06
CA SER A 113 29.25 7.03 0.24
C SER A 113 29.73 6.85 -1.22
N PRO A 114 28.85 7.02 -2.23
CA PRO A 114 29.23 6.95 -3.64
C PRO A 114 30.26 8.00 -4.08
N ARG A 115 30.63 8.96 -3.22
CA ARG A 115 31.52 10.09 -3.53
C ARG A 115 32.88 10.04 -2.83
N GLU A 116 33.37 8.87 -2.47
CA GLU A 116 34.77 8.69 -2.11
C GLU A 116 35.44 7.70 -3.08
N THR A 117 35.76 8.20 -4.27
CA THR A 117 36.92 7.70 -5.02
C THR A 117 38.10 8.65 -4.75
N PRO A 118 39.30 8.14 -4.42
CA PRO A 118 40.50 8.95 -4.28
C PRO A 118 40.90 9.65 -5.59
#